data_AF-A0AA87FHX7-F1
#
_entry.id   AF-A0AA87FHX7-F1
#
_cell.length_a   1.000
_cell.length_b   1.000
_cell.length_c   1.000
_cell.angle_alpha   90.00
_cell.angle_beta   90.00
_cell.angle_gamma   90.00
#
_symmetry.space_group_name_H-M   'P 1'
#
loop_
_entity.id
_entity.type
_entity.pdbx_description
1 polymer ?
#
loop_
_entity_poly.entity_id
_entity_poly.type
_entity_poly.pdbx_seq_one_letter_code
_entity_poly.pdbx_strand_id
1 'polypeptide(L)' 'MNDVEPMYFTEPIPNDTISVRSDMSEEWDKKIQDAFIEIGKDEEGHQIISDIYSHEGYVVSQDSNFDIVREYAEQVGQ' A
#
# COMPACT_ATOMS: atom_id res chain seq x y z
N MET A 1 -6.09 5.87 27.97
CA MET A 1 -5.00 5.62 27.00
C MET A 1 -3.65 6.09 27.56
N ASN A 2 -3.38 5.86 28.86
CA ASN A 2 -2.09 6.23 29.49
C ASN A 2 -1.30 5.00 29.97
N ASP A 3 -1.77 3.78 29.66
CA ASP A 3 -1.21 2.54 30.22
C ASP A 3 -0.28 1.80 29.25
N VAL A 4 -0.05 2.33 28.05
CA VAL A 4 0.79 1.70 27.02
C VAL A 4 1.76 2.72 26.44
N GLU A 5 3.05 2.48 26.64
CA GLU A 5 4.15 3.23 26.02
C GLU A 5 4.92 2.31 25.06
N PRO A 6 5.08 2.69 23.79
CA PRO A 6 5.93 1.96 22.85
C PRO A 6 7.38 1.96 23.32
N MET A 7 7.96 0.78 23.51
CA MET A 7 9.36 0.63 23.93
C MET A 7 10.36 0.85 22.80
N TYR A 8 9.95 0.57 21.56
CA TYR A 8 10.79 0.65 20.37
C TYR A 8 9.93 0.71 19.10
N PHE A 9 10.47 1.33 18.05
CA PHE A 9 9.89 1.36 16.70
C PHE A 9 10.93 0.85 15.70
N THR A 10 10.48 0.06 14.74
CA THR A 10 11.33 -0.40 13.64
C THR A 10 11.52 0.71 12.60
N GLU A 11 12.43 0.47 11.66
CA GLU A 11 12.48 1.28 10.44
C GLU A 11 11.15 1.14 9.67
N PRO A 12 10.72 2.22 8.97
CA PRO A 12 9.49 2.17 8.18
C PRO A 12 9.68 1.26 6.96
N ILE A 13 8.64 0.51 6.66
CA ILE A 13 8.48 -0.22 5.40
C ILE A 13 7.33 0.39 4.59
N PRO A 14 7.23 0.15 3.28
CA PRO A 14 6.07 0.58 2.51
C PRO A 14 4.77 -0.01 3.05
N ASN A 15 3.67 0.74 2.94
CA ASN A 15 2.32 0.24 3.19
C ASN A 15 1.89 -0.78 2.12
N ASP A 16 0.79 -1.47 2.40
CA ASP A 16 0.18 -2.47 1.54
C ASP A 16 -0.08 -1.94 0.11
N THR A 17 0.07 -2.84 -0.88
CA THR A 17 -0.15 -2.53 -2.29
C THR A 17 -1.54 -2.91 -2.76
N ILE A 18 -2.00 -2.21 -3.80
CA ILE A 18 -3.00 -2.76 -4.72
C ILE A 18 -2.23 -3.44 -5.85
N SER A 19 -2.39 -4.75 -5.97
CA SER A 19 -1.68 -5.56 -6.97
C SER A 19 -2.67 -6.32 -7.85
N VAL A 20 -2.37 -6.36 -9.14
CA VAL A 20 -3.13 -7.16 -10.11
C VAL A 20 -2.44 -8.50 -10.36
N ARG A 21 -3.15 -9.43 -10.99
CA ARG A 21 -2.58 -10.71 -11.41
C ARG A 21 -1.49 -10.50 -12.46
N SER A 22 -0.46 -11.34 -12.42
CA SER A 22 0.65 -11.30 -13.38
C SER A 22 0.26 -11.60 -14.83
N ASP A 23 -0.92 -12.19 -15.06
CA ASP A 23 -1.45 -12.50 -16.39
C ASP A 23 -2.52 -11.50 -16.88
N MET A 24 -2.71 -10.39 -16.16
CA MET A 24 -3.59 -9.30 -16.59
C MET A 24 -2.96 -8.52 -17.75
N SER A 25 -3.78 -8.01 -18.68
CA SER A 25 -3.25 -7.17 -19.76
C SER A 25 -2.81 -5.81 -19.22
N GLU A 26 -1.77 -5.22 -19.84
CA GLU A 26 -1.26 -3.89 -19.49
C GLU A 26 -2.36 -2.81 -19.52
N GLU A 27 -3.32 -2.94 -20.46
CA GLU A 27 -4.45 -2.02 -20.55
C GLU A 27 -5.34 -2.07 -19.29
N TRP A 28 -5.61 -3.27 -18.77
CA TRP A 28 -6.44 -3.43 -17.58
C TRP A 28 -5.68 -3.09 -16.30
N ASP A 29 -4.40 -3.44 -16.23
CA ASP A 29 -3.52 -3.03 -15.13
C ASP A 29 -3.53 -1.49 -14.98
N LYS A 30 -3.31 -0.78 -16.10
CA LYS A 30 -3.32 0.68 -16.09
C LYS A 30 -4.68 1.28 -15.70
N LYS A 31 -5.78 0.73 -16.23
CA LYS A 31 -7.14 1.17 -15.90
C LYS A 31 -7.46 1.01 -14.40
N ILE A 32 -7.05 -0.09 -13.78
CA ILE A 32 -7.26 -0.32 -12.35
C ILE A 32 -6.39 0.64 -11.53
N GLN A 33 -5.11 0.78 -11.88
CA GLN A 33 -4.22 1.75 -11.21
C GLN A 33 -4.81 3.16 -11.23
N ASP A 34 -5.25 3.63 -12.40
CA ASP A 34 -5.80 4.98 -12.55
C ASP A 34 -7.11 5.13 -11.75
N ALA A 35 -8.00 4.14 -11.78
CA ALA A 35 -9.25 4.16 -11.02
C ALA A 35 -9.03 4.28 -9.50
N PHE A 36 -8.06 3.55 -8.94
CA PHE A 36 -7.72 3.66 -7.51
C PHE A 36 -7.08 5.02 -7.17
N ILE A 37 -6.23 5.55 -8.03
CA ILE A 37 -5.65 6.89 -7.81
C ILE A 37 -6.75 7.97 -7.89
N GLU A 38 -7.72 7.82 -8.79
CA GLU A 38 -8.83 8.76 -8.98
C GLU A 38 -9.83 8.71 -7.81
N ILE A 39 -10.23 7.52 -7.35
CA ILE A 39 -11.18 7.39 -6.23
C ILE A 39 -10.61 8.02 -4.94
N GLY A 40 -9.30 7.94 -4.71
CA GLY A 40 -8.67 8.59 -3.55
C GLY A 40 -8.58 10.12 -3.64
N LYS A 41 -8.83 10.72 -4.81
CA LYS A 41 -8.84 12.18 -5.02
C LYS A 41 -10.25 12.77 -5.01
N ASP A 42 -11.27 11.93 -5.21
CA ASP A 42 -12.67 12.30 -5.09
C ASP A 42 -13.08 12.31 -3.61
N GLU A 43 -13.90 13.27 -3.18
CA GLU A 43 -14.26 13.42 -1.75
C GLU A 43 -15.12 12.24 -1.25
N GLU A 44 -16.10 11.82 -2.04
CA GLU A 44 -16.95 10.66 -1.71
C GLU A 44 -16.14 9.35 -1.81
N GLY A 45 -15.33 9.23 -2.86
CA GLY A 45 -14.41 8.12 -3.06
C GLY A 45 -13.39 7.96 -1.91
N HIS A 46 -12.80 9.06 -1.47
CA HIS A 46 -11.88 9.10 -0.33
C HIS A 46 -12.57 8.64 0.96
N GLN A 47 -13.77 9.15 1.22
CA GLN A 47 -14.54 8.74 2.41
C GLN A 47 -14.80 7.23 2.41
N ILE A 48 -15.15 6.65 1.26
CA ILE A 48 -15.38 5.20 1.13
C ILE A 48 -14.13 4.39 1.44
N ILE A 49 -12.97 4.75 0.86
CA ILE A 49 -11.73 3.99 1.09
C ILE A 49 -11.19 4.17 2.52
N SER A 50 -11.42 5.32 3.14
CA SER A 50 -11.04 5.58 4.54
C SER A 50 -11.96 4.80 5.51
N ASP A 51 -13.28 4.81 5.29
CA ASP A 51 -14.22 4.10 6.17
C ASP A 51 -14.10 2.58 6.10
N ILE A 52 -13.81 2.04 4.92
CA ILE A 52 -13.76 0.57 4.73
C ILE A 52 -12.37 0.01 5.02
N TYR A 53 -11.31 0.71 4.59
CA TYR A 53 -9.93 0.19 4.62
C TYR A 53 -8.94 1.09 5.39
N SER A 54 -9.38 2.24 5.91
CA SER A 54 -8.49 3.25 6.52
C SER A 54 -7.38 3.71 5.58
N HIS A 55 -7.65 3.68 4.28
CA HIS A 55 -6.75 4.18 3.25
C HIS A 55 -7.02 5.66 2.99
N GLU A 56 -5.96 6.44 2.85
CA GLU A 56 -6.03 7.90 2.64
C GLU A 56 -5.61 8.31 1.21
N GLY A 57 -5.51 7.33 0.31
CA GLY A 57 -5.17 7.54 -1.11
C GLY A 57 -4.08 6.61 -1.62
N TYR A 58 -3.80 6.74 -2.91
CA TYR A 58 -2.92 5.82 -3.65
C TYR A 58 -2.00 6.60 -4.58
N VAL A 59 -0.78 6.09 -4.75
CA VAL A 59 0.24 6.65 -5.64
C VAL A 59 0.92 5.53 -6.43
N VAL A 60 1.51 5.89 -7.57
CA VAL A 60 2.35 4.95 -8.32
C VAL A 60 3.56 4.57 -7.47
N SER A 61 3.79 3.28 -7.30
CA SER A 61 4.94 2.73 -6.58
C SER A 61 5.95 2.11 -7.54
N GLN A 62 7.15 1.82 -7.04
CA GLN A 62 8.20 1.10 -7.74
C GLN A 62 8.50 -0.18 -6.97
N ASP A 63 8.84 -1.25 -7.67
CA ASP A 63 9.18 -2.54 -7.05
C ASP A 63 10.34 -2.40 -6.04
N SER A 64 11.32 -1.55 -6.35
CA SER A 64 12.48 -1.28 -5.46
C SER A 64 12.10 -0.68 -4.11
N ASN A 65 10.90 -0.10 -3.95
CA ASN A 65 10.44 0.34 -2.63
C ASN A 65 10.32 -0.83 -1.65
N PHE A 66 10.09 -2.05 -2.15
CA PHE A 66 9.97 -3.27 -1.36
C PHE A 66 11.31 -4.01 -1.18
N ASP A 67 12.44 -3.44 -1.65
CA ASP A 67 13.77 -4.02 -1.41
C ASP A 67 14.01 -4.25 0.09
N ILE A 68 13.67 -3.27 0.95
CA ILE A 68 13.78 -3.39 2.42
C ILE A 68 12.99 -4.58 2.99
N VAL A 69 11.84 -4.90 2.41
CA VAL A 69 11.02 -6.03 2.84
C VAL A 69 11.69 -7.34 2.43
N ARG A 70 12.24 -7.41 1.21
CA ARG A 70 12.98 -8.58 0.71
C ARG A 70 14.26 -8.83 1.51
N GLU A 71 15.02 -7.78 1.81
CA GLU A 71 16.22 -7.87 2.66
C GLU A 71 15.89 -8.39 4.06
N TYR A 72 14.81 -7.90 4.69
CA TYR A 72 14.38 -8.41 5.98
C TYR A 72 13.95 -9.88 5.92
N ALA A 73 13.20 -10.26 4.89
CA ALA A 73 12.78 -11.65 4.67
C ALA A 73 13.97 -12.61 4.56
N GLU A 74 15.02 -12.21 3.83
CA GLU A 74 16.28 -12.98 3.73
C GLU A 74 16.98 -13.13 5.09
N GLN A 75 17.04 -12.04 5.89
CA GLN A 75 17.66 -12.07 7.22
C GLN A 75 16.96 -13.03 8.19
N VAL A 76 15.64 -13.22 8.05
CA VAL A 76 14.85 -14.14 8.88
C VAL A 76 14.67 -15.53 8.25
N GLY A 77 15.28 -15.78 7.08
CA GLY A 77 15.30 -17.08 6.42
C GLY A 77 14.01 -17.48 5.73
N GLN A 78 13.24 -16.51 5.21
CA GLN A 78 12.10 -16.76 4.32
C GLN A 78 12.54 -17.02 2.87
#